data_AF-A0A7W1Q8I4-F1
#
_entry.id   AF-A0A7W1Q8I4-F1
#
_cell.length_a   1.000
_cell.length_b   1.000
_cell.length_c   1.000
_cell.angle_alpha   90.00
_cell.angle_beta   90.00
_cell.angle_gamma   90.00
#
_symmetry.space_group_name_H-M   'P 1'
#
loop_
_entity.id
_entity.type
_entity.pdbx_description
1 polymer ?
#
loop_
_entity_poly.entity_id
_entity_poly.type
_entity_poly.pdbx_seq_one_letter_code
_entity_poly.pdbx_strand_id
1 'polypeptide(L)'
;MEQGRIEPGHAVFAEGEVSWQEELWRGEETDHSGWFCVRTNPFPCPASGCTFVAGFMTAAHLILVWEQPDDPNLLHHAQRAKEVGRNPRIQEYEHSYGPSASYYAWEAAGGPVHGVRAS
;
A
#
# COMPACT_ATOMS: atom_id res chain seq x y z
N MET A 1 24.70 -12.27 32.36
CA MET A 1 24.34 -12.14 30.94
C MET A 1 23.06 -12.93 30.75
N GLU A 2 21.91 -12.27 30.76
CA GLU A 2 20.60 -12.91 30.60
C GLU A 2 20.07 -12.54 29.22
N GLN A 3 19.82 -13.54 28.37
CA GLN A 3 19.34 -13.33 27.00
C GLN A 3 17.82 -13.11 27.04
N GLY A 4 17.38 -11.89 26.74
CA GLY A 4 15.97 -11.55 26.62
C GLY A 4 15.35 -12.28 25.42
N ARG A 5 14.48 -13.24 25.70
CA ARG A 5 13.67 -13.95 24.71
C ARG A 5 12.62 -12.98 24.16
N ILE A 6 12.73 -12.62 22.87
CA ILE A 6 11.71 -11.84 22.18
C ILE A 6 10.53 -12.79 21.88
N GLU A 7 9.40 -12.62 22.57
CA GLU A 7 8.16 -13.31 22.20
C GLU A 7 7.53 -12.63 20.97
N PRO A 8 6.93 -13.38 20.03
CA PRO A 8 6.17 -12.78 18.94
C PRO A 8 4.98 -11.99 19.49
N GLY A 9 4.81 -10.75 19.02
CA GLY A 9 3.64 -9.95 19.34
C GLY A 9 2.36 -10.63 18.88
N HIS A 10 1.43 -10.87 19.81
CA HIS A 10 0.11 -11.41 19.51
C HIS A 10 -0.74 -10.29 18.90
N ALA A 11 -1.10 -10.40 17.62
CA ALA A 11 -2.07 -9.51 17.01
C ALA A 11 -3.46 -9.85 17.57
N VAL A 12 -3.96 -8.99 18.47
CA VAL A 12 -5.35 -9.06 18.92
C VAL A 12 -6.21 -8.55 17.77
N PHE A 13 -6.91 -9.45 17.08
CA PHE A 13 -7.98 -9.05 16.16
C PHE A 13 -9.15 -8.56 17.03
N ALA A 14 -9.30 -7.24 17.15
CA ALA A 14 -10.49 -6.67 17.75
C ALA A 14 -11.69 -7.04 16.87
N GLU A 15 -12.71 -7.65 17.47
CA GLU A 15 -13.98 -8.01 16.84
C GLU A 15 -14.82 -6.74 16.60
N GLY A 16 -14.33 -5.85 15.72
CA GLY A 16 -15.09 -4.73 15.18
C GLY A 16 -15.68 -5.12 13.83
N GLU A 17 -16.94 -4.76 13.58
CA GLU A 17 -17.61 -4.98 12.30
C GLU A 17 -16.86 -4.20 11.19
N VAL A 18 -16.12 -4.93 10.35
CA VAL A 18 -15.35 -4.35 9.24
C VAL A 18 -16.30 -4.05 8.07
N SER A 19 -16.82 -2.81 8.00
CA SER A 19 -17.60 -2.39 6.84
C SER A 19 -16.65 -2.05 5.68
N TRP A 20 -16.80 -2.75 4.56
CA TRP A 20 -16.10 -2.49 3.31
C TRP A 20 -16.58 -1.16 2.72
N GLN A 21 -15.75 -0.12 2.70
CA GLN A 21 -16.07 1.15 2.05
C GLN A 21 -14.98 1.50 1.02
N GLU A 22 -15.10 0.90 -0.18
CA GLU A 22 -14.26 1.26 -1.34
C GLU A 22 -14.41 2.73 -1.74
N GLU A 23 -15.56 3.37 -1.44
CA GLU A 23 -15.82 4.76 -1.78
C GLU A 23 -15.10 5.79 -0.87
N LEU A 24 -14.56 5.38 0.28
CA LEU A 24 -14.06 6.33 1.31
C LEU A 24 -12.70 6.96 0.95
N TRP A 25 -11.95 6.37 0.03
CA TRP A 25 -10.58 6.78 -0.32
C TRP A 25 -10.39 7.12 -1.80
N ARG A 26 -11.48 7.20 -2.57
CA ARG A 26 -11.47 7.96 -3.82
C ARG A 26 -11.39 9.44 -3.46
N GLY A 27 -10.21 9.89 -3.03
CA GLY A 27 -9.90 11.32 -2.97
C GLY A 27 -10.15 11.93 -4.34
N GLU A 28 -10.54 13.21 -4.41
CA GLU A 28 -10.64 13.95 -5.66
C GLU A 28 -9.49 13.54 -6.59
N GLU A 29 -9.83 13.09 -7.80
CA GLU A 29 -8.89 12.66 -8.84
C GLU A 29 -7.84 13.76 -9.07
N THR A 30 -6.79 13.76 -8.25
CA THR A 30 -5.60 14.57 -8.47
C THR A 30 -4.87 13.93 -9.62
N ASP A 31 -4.66 14.70 -10.68
CA ASP A 31 -3.87 14.25 -11.81
C ASP A 31 -2.43 13.98 -11.36
N HIS A 32 -2.11 12.70 -11.13
CA HIS A 32 -0.77 12.24 -10.76
C HIS A 32 0.15 12.08 -11.98
N SER A 33 -0.12 12.79 -13.08
CA SER A 33 0.75 12.81 -14.25
C SER A 33 2.16 13.29 -13.87
N GLY A 34 3.18 12.54 -14.31
CA GLY A 34 4.59 12.81 -13.99
C GLY A 34 5.03 12.32 -12.61
N TRP A 35 4.14 11.69 -11.83
CA TRP A 35 4.50 11.04 -10.56
C TRP A 35 5.02 9.63 -10.81
N PHE A 36 5.55 8.99 -9.76
CA PHE A 36 6.21 7.71 -9.82
C PHE A 36 5.46 6.66 -8.99
N CYS A 37 5.49 5.42 -9.45
CA CYS A 37 4.95 4.26 -8.76
C CYS A 37 5.94 3.09 -8.76
N VAL A 38 5.64 2.05 -7.98
CA VAL A 38 6.48 0.84 -7.90
C VAL A 38 5.76 -0.34 -8.53
N ARG A 39 6.21 -0.77 -9.72
CA ARG A 39 5.75 -2.02 -10.34
C ARG A 39 6.38 -3.21 -9.63
N THR A 40 5.60 -4.26 -9.38
CA THR A 40 6.09 -5.49 -8.74
C THR A 40 5.68 -6.73 -9.52
N ASN A 41 6.25 -7.89 -9.18
CA ASN A 41 5.62 -9.16 -9.50
C ASN A 41 4.19 -9.21 -8.92
N PRO A 42 3.24 -9.92 -9.55
CA PRO A 42 1.88 -10.04 -9.07
C PRO A 42 1.81 -10.48 -7.61
N PHE A 43 1.04 -9.76 -6.79
CA PHE A 43 0.89 -10.03 -5.37
C PHE A 43 -0.60 -10.05 -5.00
N PRO A 44 -1.13 -11.19 -4.49
CA PRO A 44 -2.53 -11.27 -4.09
C PRO A 44 -2.78 -10.40 -2.85
N CYS A 45 -3.96 -9.79 -2.81
CA CYS A 45 -4.41 -9.06 -1.63
C CYS A 45 -4.50 -10.00 -0.42
N PRO A 46 -3.94 -9.64 0.75
CA PRO A 46 -3.97 -10.50 1.93
C PRO A 46 -5.33 -10.54 2.64
N ALA A 47 -6.31 -9.70 2.25
CA ALA A 47 -7.66 -9.74 2.82
C ALA A 47 -8.36 -11.07 2.52
N SER A 48 -8.94 -11.66 3.56
CA SER A 48 -9.78 -12.85 3.43
C SER A 48 -10.93 -12.59 2.44
N GLY A 49 -11.07 -13.47 1.44
CA GLY A 49 -12.11 -13.37 0.42
C GLY A 49 -11.85 -12.35 -0.70
N CYS A 50 -10.76 -11.59 -0.66
CA CYS A 50 -10.41 -10.66 -1.74
C CYS A 50 -9.70 -11.40 -2.88
N THR A 51 -10.17 -11.20 -4.11
CA THR A 51 -9.59 -11.80 -5.32
C THR A 51 -8.66 -10.85 -6.08
N PHE A 52 -8.39 -9.65 -5.55
CA PHE A 52 -7.53 -8.67 -6.19
C PHE A 52 -6.08 -9.13 -6.23
N VAL A 53 -5.42 -8.98 -7.39
CA VAL A 53 -4.00 -9.27 -7.58
C VAL A 53 -3.30 -8.01 -8.08
N ALA A 54 -2.42 -7.45 -7.25
CA ALA A 54 -1.74 -6.20 -7.53
C ALA A 54 -0.49 -6.43 -8.39
N GLY A 55 -0.41 -5.75 -9.53
CA GLY A 55 0.83 -5.64 -10.33
C GLY A 55 1.75 -4.50 -9.88
N PHE A 56 1.29 -3.68 -8.94
CA PHE A 56 1.99 -2.53 -8.41
C PHE A 56 1.97 -2.57 -6.88
N MET A 57 2.76 -1.70 -6.26
CA MET A 57 2.57 -1.39 -4.85
C MET A 57 1.25 -0.63 -4.67
N THR A 58 0.39 -1.20 -3.84
CA THR A 58 -0.95 -0.68 -3.60
C THR A 58 -1.25 -0.58 -2.11
N ALA A 59 -2.11 0.36 -1.75
CA ALA A 59 -2.84 0.36 -0.50
C ALA A 59 -4.33 0.54 -0.79
N ALA A 60 -5.20 -0.25 -0.13
CA ALA A 60 -6.63 -0.27 -0.41
C ALA A 60 -6.99 -0.40 -1.92
N HIS A 61 -6.22 -1.22 -2.66
CA HIS A 61 -6.32 -1.42 -4.11
C HIS A 61 -6.02 -0.20 -5.00
N LEU A 62 -5.56 0.92 -4.42
CA LEU A 62 -5.08 2.09 -5.15
C LEU A 62 -3.56 1.98 -5.31
N ILE A 63 -3.05 2.31 -6.50
CA ILE A 63 -1.61 2.40 -6.76
C ILE A 63 -1.05 3.56 -5.95
N LEU A 64 -0.07 3.28 -5.08
CA LEU A 64 0.61 4.35 -4.37
C LEU A 64 1.55 5.09 -5.33
N VAL A 65 1.45 6.42 -5.30
CA VAL A 65 2.26 7.32 -6.12
C VAL A 65 2.98 8.37 -5.28
N TRP A 66 4.14 8.82 -5.79
CA TRP A 66 5.00 9.86 -5.21
C TRP A 66 5.43 10.85 -6.28
N GLU A 67 5.58 12.13 -5.93
CA GLU A 67 6.00 13.17 -6.87
C GLU A 67 7.42 12.97 -7.41
N GLN A 68 8.35 12.54 -6.56
CA GLN A 68 9.77 12.46 -6.89
C GLN A 68 10.23 11.00 -7.03
N PRO A 69 11.08 10.69 -8.02
CA PRO A 69 11.55 9.31 -8.26
C PRO A 69 12.53 8.81 -7.19
N ASP A 70 13.16 9.73 -6.46
CA ASP A 70 14.12 9.48 -5.38
C ASP A 70 13.54 9.76 -3.99
N ASP A 71 12.21 9.86 -3.89
CA ASP A 71 11.51 10.02 -2.61
C ASP A 71 11.93 8.92 -1.61
N PRO A 72 12.36 9.28 -0.39
CA PRO A 72 12.84 8.31 0.59
C PRO A 72 11.80 7.23 0.97
N ASN A 73 10.52 7.57 1.02
CA ASN A 73 9.46 6.61 1.32
C ASN A 73 9.22 5.67 0.15
N LEU A 74 9.23 6.18 -1.08
CA LEU A 74 9.20 5.34 -2.29
C LEU A 74 10.35 4.33 -2.29
N LEU A 75 11.58 4.80 -2.05
CA LEU A 75 12.78 3.96 -2.01
C LEU A 75 12.71 2.92 -0.89
N HIS A 76 12.26 3.32 0.30
CA HIS A 76 12.05 2.42 1.43
C HIS A 76 11.08 1.30 1.07
N HIS A 77 9.93 1.66 0.51
CA HIS A 77 8.90 0.71 0.13
C HIS A 77 9.34 -0.23 -1.00
N ALA A 78 10.03 0.28 -2.01
CA ALA A 78 10.65 -0.55 -3.04
C ALA A 78 11.65 -1.54 -2.42
N GLN A 79 12.52 -1.09 -1.52
CA GLN A 79 13.47 -1.97 -0.83
C GLN A 79 12.76 -3.09 -0.04
N ARG A 80 11.69 -2.77 0.70
CA ARG A 80 10.87 -3.77 1.41
C ARG A 80 10.24 -4.80 0.47
N ALA A 81 9.75 -4.36 -0.69
CA ALA A 81 9.22 -5.27 -1.71
C ALA A 81 10.32 -6.19 -2.29
N LYS A 82 11.54 -5.68 -2.45
CA LYS A 82 12.70 -6.47 -2.90
C LYS A 82 13.05 -7.57 -1.89
N GLU A 83 13.05 -7.25 -0.59
CA GLU A 83 13.37 -8.20 0.48
C GLU A 83 12.44 -9.40 0.52
N VAL A 84 11.19 -9.24 0.11
CA VAL A 84 10.20 -10.33 0.01
C VAL A 84 10.10 -10.92 -1.40
N GLY A 85 11.07 -10.66 -2.28
CA GLY A 85 11.16 -11.28 -3.61
C GLY A 85 10.18 -10.75 -4.65
N ARG A 86 9.58 -9.57 -4.45
CA ARG A 86 8.57 -8.99 -5.37
C ARG A 86 9.15 -8.24 -6.57
N ASN A 87 10.47 -8.25 -6.79
CA ASN A 87 11.15 -7.66 -7.95
C ASN A 87 10.66 -6.24 -8.32
N PRO A 88 10.82 -5.26 -7.43
CA PRO A 88 10.29 -3.91 -7.61
C PRO A 88 11.02 -3.14 -8.72
N ARG A 89 10.27 -2.35 -9.49
CA ARG A 89 10.80 -1.35 -10.42
C ARG A 89 10.08 -0.03 -10.24
N ILE A 90 10.84 1.05 -10.10
CA ILE A 90 10.31 2.40 -10.05
C ILE A 90 10.12 2.87 -11.49
N GLN A 91 8.95 3.42 -11.79
CA GLN A 91 8.61 3.98 -13.10
C GLN A 91 7.61 5.12 -12.94
N GLU A 92 7.50 5.96 -13.97
CA GLU A 92 6.42 6.96 -14.05
C GLU A 92 5.06 6.26 -14.03
N TYR A 93 4.11 6.86 -13.34
CA TYR A 93 2.72 6.43 -13.29
C TYR A 93 1.98 6.87 -14.55
N GLU A 94 1.17 5.96 -15.07
CA GLU A 94 0.19 6.25 -16.12
C GLU A 94 -1.21 5.92 -15.61
N HIS A 95 -2.19 6.77 -15.95
CA HIS A 95 -3.61 6.53 -15.68
C HIS A 95 -4.13 5.18 -16.22
N SER A 96 -3.48 4.66 -17.27
CA SER A 96 -3.77 3.34 -17.86
C SER A 96 -3.52 2.16 -16.90
N TYR A 97 -2.70 2.35 -15.85
CA TYR A 97 -2.33 1.30 -14.90
C TYR A 97 -3.43 1.00 -13.88
N GLY A 98 -4.34 1.95 -13.63
CA GLY A 98 -5.42 1.84 -12.66
C GLY A 98 -5.47 3.02 -11.71
N PRO A 99 -6.44 3.02 -10.78
CA PRO A 99 -6.65 4.14 -9.86
C PRO A 99 -5.45 4.27 -8.90
N SER A 100 -5.15 5.51 -8.51
CA SER A 100 -3.98 5.84 -7.68
C SER A 100 -4.33 6.69 -6.47
N ALA A 101 -3.40 6.73 -5.51
CA ALA A 101 -3.45 7.61 -4.36
C ALA A 101 -2.03 8.10 -4.03
N SER A 102 -1.91 9.38 -3.68
CA SER A 102 -0.68 9.90 -3.09
C SER A 102 -0.35 9.14 -1.81
N TYR A 103 0.90 8.70 -1.68
CA TYR A 103 1.40 8.07 -0.46
C TYR A 103 1.14 8.90 0.79
N TYR A 104 1.37 10.21 0.71
CA TYR A 104 1.20 11.11 1.86
C TYR A 104 -0.27 11.33 2.22
N ALA A 105 -1.17 11.27 1.24
CA ALA A 105 -2.60 11.28 1.51
C ALA A 105 -3.03 9.98 2.22
N TRP A 106 -2.50 8.83 1.79
CA TRP A 106 -2.72 7.53 2.45
C TRP A 106 -2.10 7.46 3.85
N GLU A 107 -0.95 8.07 4.06
CA GLU A 107 -0.31 8.13 5.38
C GLU A 107 -1.10 9.03 6.33
N ALA A 108 -1.49 10.23 5.89
CA ALA A 108 -2.32 11.17 6.65
C ALA A 108 -3.70 10.58 7.01
N ALA A 109 -4.17 9.64 6.19
CA ALA A 109 -5.36 8.84 6.40
C ALA A 109 -5.24 7.76 7.50
N GLY A 110 -4.05 7.53 8.04
CA GLY A 110 -3.78 6.50 9.04
C GLY A 110 -3.32 5.16 8.46
N GLY A 111 -2.88 5.13 7.21
CA GLY A 111 -2.32 3.94 6.56
C GLY A 111 -3.32 2.78 6.34
N PRO A 112 -4.54 3.02 5.83
CA PRO A 112 -5.54 1.97 5.66
C PRO A 112 -5.04 0.87 4.71
N VAL A 113 -5.04 -0.39 5.18
CA VAL A 113 -4.62 -1.57 4.37
C VAL A 113 -5.70 -2.06 3.42
N HIS A 114 -6.96 -1.75 3.75
CA HIS A 114 -8.17 -1.97 2.95
C HIS A 114 -9.01 -0.68 2.98
N GLY A 115 -10.13 -0.60 2.25
CA GLY A 115 -11.09 0.52 2.34
C GLY A 115 -11.82 0.58 3.69
N VAL A 116 -11.07 0.51 4.79
CA VAL A 116 -11.53 0.37 6.16
C VAL A 116 -10.85 1.49 6.94
N ARG A 117 -11.64 2.41 7.48
CA ARG A 117 -11.18 3.24 8.60
C ARG A 117 -11.24 2.39 9.87
N ALA A 118 -10.23 2.48 10.72
CA ALA A 118 -10.45 2.16 12.13
C ALA A 118 -11.43 3.20 12.67
N SER A 119 -12.57 2.74 13.18
CA SER A 119 -13.56 3.56 13.90
C SER A 119 -13.03 4.02 15.24
#